data_AF-A0A085AF51-F1
#
_entry.id   AF-A0A085AF51-F1
#
_cell.length_a   1.000
_cell.length_b   1.000
_cell.length_c   1.000
_cell.angle_alpha   90.00
_cell.angle_beta   90.00
_cell.angle_gamma   90.00
#
_symmetry.space_group_name_H-M   'P 1'
#
loop_
_entity.id
_entity.type
_entity.pdbx_description
1 polymer ?
#
loop_
_entity_poly.entity_id
_entity_poly.type
_entity_poly.pdbx_seq_one_letter_code
_entity_poly.pdbx_strand_id
1 'polypeptide(L)'
;MEASGTAETDNMKFRIVYDGPALDNHEMDVRDLAPALLALSDVFEEAGKTLYGTKAVVSVKINASFKAGSFGIDLLASSPSWLKSAVEFFSGDTASATLNLIAFLGLCKVAGGKTTKGLIDLIKWIGSRKVKKIQNLPDSNVQIFIDDESEVFEKEVIELYKNYKLREALQEVIAKPLEKEGIDSFAATGDDGETFISVTKSQANFFYVERLDDSILSESTVEKALQIISISFHEGNKWRFSDGSSTSFLAEITDQKFLNEIDLMNLNFSKGDMLLVDLKVTQYMSGESIKTLYEVVHVKKQINPQRQIDFPFE
;
A
#
# COMPACT_ATOMS: atom_id res chain seq x y z
N MET A 1 -43.97 -1.96 25.34
CA MET A 1 -43.58 -2.96 24.33
C MET A 1 -42.67 -2.26 23.35
N GLU A 2 -41.37 -2.24 23.66
CA GLU A 2 -40.37 -1.80 22.69
C GLU A 2 -40.03 -3.02 21.83
N ALA A 3 -40.32 -2.92 20.53
CA ALA A 3 -39.86 -3.89 19.56
C ALA A 3 -38.37 -3.63 19.30
N SER A 4 -37.50 -4.38 19.98
CA SER A 4 -36.10 -4.50 19.58
C SER A 4 -36.05 -5.29 18.28
N GLY A 5 -36.12 -4.60 17.15
CA GLY A 5 -35.77 -5.18 15.85
C GLY A 5 -34.29 -5.52 15.86
N THR A 6 -33.96 -6.79 16.12
CA THR A 6 -32.63 -7.33 15.85
C THR A 6 -32.39 -7.22 14.35
N ALA A 7 -31.49 -6.33 13.94
CA ALA A 7 -31.00 -6.30 12.57
C ALA A 7 -30.41 -7.67 12.23
N GLU A 8 -31.00 -8.38 11.26
CA GLU A 8 -30.46 -9.64 10.76
C GLU A 8 -29.06 -9.39 10.17
N THR A 9 -28.06 -9.76 10.96
CA THR A 9 -26.66 -9.80 10.55
C THR A 9 -26.44 -11.09 9.79
N ASP A 10 -25.99 -10.97 8.54
CA ASP A 10 -25.49 -12.11 7.79
C ASP A 10 -24.08 -12.39 8.30
N ASN A 11 -23.94 -13.45 9.09
CA ASN A 11 -22.72 -13.80 9.79
C ASN A 11 -22.12 -15.01 9.09
N MET A 12 -20.91 -14.87 8.55
CA MET A 12 -20.17 -16.04 8.08
C MET A 12 -18.98 -16.37 8.95
N LYS A 13 -18.82 -17.67 9.18
CA LYS A 13 -17.71 -18.30 9.88
C LYS A 13 -16.62 -18.72 8.91
N PHE A 14 -15.40 -18.33 9.22
CA PHE A 14 -14.21 -18.89 8.62
C PHE A 14 -13.14 -19.05 9.72
N ARG A 15 -12.17 -19.92 9.48
CA ARG A 15 -11.06 -20.15 10.40
C ARG A 15 -9.75 -19.79 9.73
N ILE A 16 -8.90 -19.09 10.47
CA ILE A 16 -7.47 -18.94 10.14
C ILE A 16 -6.66 -19.85 11.06
N VAL A 17 -5.62 -20.47 10.52
CA VAL A 17 -4.75 -21.40 11.21
C VAL A 17 -3.30 -21.05 10.92
N TYR A 18 -2.49 -20.92 11.97
CA TYR A 18 -1.03 -20.99 11.86
C TYR A 18 -0.55 -22.34 12.36
N ASP A 19 0.44 -22.91 11.68
CA ASP A 19 0.98 -24.23 11.99
C ASP A 19 2.51 -24.29 11.84
N GLY A 20 3.14 -25.14 12.64
CA GLY A 20 4.59 -25.37 12.69
C GLY A 20 5.07 -25.79 14.09
N PRO A 21 6.33 -26.26 14.22
CA PRO A 21 6.87 -26.82 15.46
C PRO A 21 6.80 -25.90 16.70
N ALA A 22 6.82 -24.58 16.52
CA ALA A 22 6.68 -23.63 17.63
C ALA A 22 5.27 -23.63 18.24
N LEU A 23 4.28 -24.15 17.52
CA LEU A 23 2.86 -24.14 17.90
C LEU A 23 2.39 -25.53 18.38
N ASP A 24 3.29 -26.51 18.52
CA ASP A 24 2.98 -27.88 18.97
C ASP A 24 2.28 -27.91 20.34
N ASN A 25 2.61 -26.94 21.21
CA ASN A 25 1.99 -26.74 22.53
C ASN A 25 0.71 -25.88 22.51
N HIS A 26 0.25 -25.49 21.32
CA HIS A 26 -0.95 -24.64 21.08
C HIS A 26 -0.78 -23.22 21.63
N GLU A 27 0.44 -22.72 21.63
CA GLU A 27 0.81 -21.39 22.13
C GLU A 27 1.44 -20.57 21.00
N MET A 28 1.15 -19.27 20.96
CA MET A 28 1.74 -18.30 20.05
C MET A 28 2.06 -17.03 20.84
N ASP A 29 3.20 -16.38 20.58
CA ASP A 29 3.53 -15.11 21.24
C ASP A 29 2.47 -14.06 20.85
N VAL A 30 1.92 -13.37 21.86
CA VAL A 30 0.93 -12.31 21.66
C VAL A 30 1.45 -11.18 20.77
N ARG A 31 2.77 -10.95 20.74
CA ARG A 31 3.44 -9.97 19.88
C ARG A 31 3.48 -10.38 18.42
N ASP A 32 3.30 -11.67 18.13
CA ASP A 32 3.19 -12.18 16.77
C ASP A 32 1.72 -12.28 16.35
N LEU A 33 0.84 -12.70 17.27
CA LEU A 33 -0.57 -12.90 16.98
C LEU A 33 -1.39 -11.59 16.91
N ALA A 34 -1.21 -10.69 17.89
CA ALA A 34 -2.05 -9.50 17.99
C ALA A 34 -1.92 -8.57 16.76
N PRO A 35 -0.71 -8.31 16.21
CA PRO A 35 -0.58 -7.55 14.97
C PRO A 35 -1.30 -8.20 13.80
N ALA A 36 -1.21 -9.53 13.65
CA ALA A 36 -1.89 -10.25 12.58
C ALA A 36 -3.43 -10.14 12.68
N LEU A 37 -3.98 -10.18 13.91
CA LEU A 37 -5.41 -10.01 14.14
C LEU A 37 -5.91 -8.58 13.87
N LEU A 38 -5.11 -7.58 14.22
CA LEU A 38 -5.41 -6.18 13.88
C LEU A 38 -5.38 -5.98 12.37
N ALA A 39 -4.33 -6.45 11.71
CA ALA A 39 -4.19 -6.37 10.26
C ALA A 39 -5.30 -7.13 9.52
N LEU A 40 -5.81 -8.22 10.09
CA LEU A 40 -6.97 -8.90 9.51
C LEU A 40 -8.21 -8.02 9.48
N SER A 41 -8.43 -7.17 10.49
CA SER A 41 -9.52 -6.19 10.44
C SER A 41 -9.30 -5.21 9.29
N ASP A 42 -8.07 -4.74 9.10
CA ASP A 42 -7.70 -3.86 7.98
C ASP A 42 -7.90 -4.53 6.61
N VAL A 43 -7.61 -5.84 6.49
CA VAL A 43 -7.87 -6.62 5.26
C VAL A 43 -9.35 -6.55 4.87
N PHE A 44 -10.26 -6.81 5.81
CA PHE A 44 -11.70 -6.78 5.52
C PHE A 44 -12.22 -5.37 5.25
N GLU A 45 -11.72 -4.38 6.00
CA GLU A 45 -12.10 -2.98 5.81
C GLU A 45 -11.66 -2.47 4.43
N GLU A 46 -10.38 -2.66 4.06
CA GLU A 46 -9.86 -2.19 2.77
C GLU A 46 -10.43 -2.97 1.58
N ALA A 47 -10.69 -4.28 1.73
CA ALA A 47 -11.40 -5.06 0.72
C ALA A 47 -12.84 -4.57 0.53
N GLY A 48 -13.56 -4.32 1.63
CA GLY A 48 -14.91 -3.77 1.59
C GLY A 48 -14.96 -2.40 0.90
N LYS A 49 -14.02 -1.50 1.24
CA LYS A 49 -13.89 -0.19 0.58
C LYS A 49 -13.59 -0.31 -0.92
N THR A 50 -12.74 -1.26 -1.30
CA THR A 50 -12.33 -1.47 -2.70
C THR A 50 -13.49 -1.96 -3.55
N LEU A 51 -14.27 -2.93 -3.05
CA LEU A 51 -15.35 -3.55 -3.82
C LEU A 51 -16.68 -2.80 -3.73
N TYR A 52 -16.98 -2.20 -2.58
CA TYR A 52 -18.31 -1.64 -2.27
C TYR A 52 -18.27 -0.13 -1.97
N GLY A 53 -17.10 0.50 -2.05
CA GLY A 53 -16.90 1.93 -1.87
C GLY A 53 -16.57 2.34 -0.43
N THR A 54 -16.06 3.57 -0.25
CA THR A 54 -15.46 4.08 1.00
C THR A 54 -16.36 4.08 2.22
N LYS A 55 -17.68 4.00 2.00
CA LYS A 55 -18.62 3.96 3.09
C LYS A 55 -18.69 2.53 3.67
N ALA A 56 -18.48 1.47 2.89
CA ALA A 56 -18.53 0.09 3.35
C ALA A 56 -17.78 -0.15 4.67
N VAL A 57 -18.48 -0.71 5.66
CA VAL A 57 -17.90 -1.12 6.95
C VAL A 57 -18.08 -2.62 7.09
N VAL A 58 -16.97 -3.36 7.23
CA VAL A 58 -17.01 -4.79 7.55
C VAL A 58 -16.36 -4.98 8.90
N SER A 59 -17.04 -5.64 9.83
CA SER A 59 -16.47 -5.95 11.14
C SER A 59 -16.14 -7.43 11.22
N VAL A 60 -14.93 -7.74 11.68
CA VAL A 60 -14.53 -9.10 12.03
C VAL A 60 -14.56 -9.23 13.55
N LYS A 61 -15.23 -10.27 14.04
CA LYS A 61 -15.26 -10.62 15.46
C LYS A 61 -14.59 -11.97 15.65
N ILE A 62 -13.82 -12.09 16.72
CA ILE A 62 -13.17 -13.34 17.09
C ILE A 62 -14.13 -14.18 17.92
N ASN A 63 -14.28 -15.43 17.53
CA ASN A 63 -14.85 -16.48 18.36
C ASN A 63 -13.76 -17.53 18.60
N ALA A 64 -13.03 -17.40 19.71
CA ALA A 64 -11.87 -18.27 19.94
C ALA A 64 -12.31 -19.67 20.40
N SER A 65 -12.07 -20.69 19.58
CA SER A 65 -11.98 -22.08 20.02
C SER A 65 -10.60 -22.65 19.65
N PHE A 66 -9.70 -22.75 20.63
CA PHE A 66 -8.35 -23.29 20.42
C PHE A 66 -8.42 -24.83 20.47
N LYS A 67 -7.95 -25.51 19.42
CA LYS A 67 -7.90 -26.99 19.34
C LYS A 67 -6.46 -27.48 19.35
N ALA A 68 -6.23 -28.65 19.92
CA ALA A 68 -4.90 -29.25 19.93
C ALA A 68 -4.40 -29.58 18.52
N GLY A 69 -3.17 -29.18 18.22
CA GLY A 69 -2.40 -29.45 17.00
C GLY A 69 -2.24 -28.23 16.09
N SER A 70 -2.91 -27.11 16.35
CA SER A 70 -2.78 -25.88 15.57
C SER A 70 -3.28 -24.65 16.32
N PHE A 71 -2.76 -23.46 15.97
CA PHE A 71 -3.31 -22.21 16.51
C PHE A 71 -4.39 -21.68 15.57
N GLY A 72 -5.61 -22.17 15.76
CA GLY A 72 -6.79 -21.81 14.97
C GLY A 72 -7.67 -20.75 15.64
N ILE A 73 -8.17 -19.80 14.85
CA ILE A 73 -9.10 -18.76 15.31
C ILE A 73 -10.34 -18.81 14.43
N ASP A 74 -11.50 -19.11 15.04
CA ASP A 74 -12.78 -18.96 14.35
C ASP A 74 -13.16 -17.48 14.34
N LEU A 75 -13.56 -17.01 13.17
CA LEU A 75 -13.83 -15.61 12.90
C LEU A 75 -15.25 -15.49 12.35
N LEU A 76 -15.94 -14.49 12.86
CA LEU A 76 -17.27 -14.09 12.42
C LEU A 76 -17.13 -12.77 11.68
N ALA A 77 -17.22 -12.81 10.35
CA ALA A 77 -17.36 -11.60 9.57
C ALA A 77 -18.84 -11.23 9.49
N SER A 78 -19.14 -9.96 9.78
CA SER A 78 -20.49 -9.42 9.70
C SER A 78 -20.46 -8.03 9.07
N SER A 79 -21.39 -7.76 8.16
CA SER A 79 -21.58 -6.45 7.56
C SER A 79 -22.88 -5.79 8.07
N PRO A 80 -22.91 -4.46 8.32
CA PRO A 80 -24.14 -3.76 8.65
C PRO A 80 -25.10 -3.67 7.45
N SER A 81 -26.40 -3.49 7.69
CA SER A 81 -27.48 -3.64 6.70
C SER A 81 -27.42 -2.73 5.46
N TRP A 82 -26.66 -1.64 5.48
CA TRP A 82 -26.58 -0.69 4.37
C TRP A 82 -25.60 -1.11 3.27
N LEU A 83 -24.63 -1.97 3.59
CA LEU A 83 -23.84 -2.70 2.59
C LEU A 83 -24.74 -3.64 1.78
N LYS A 84 -25.76 -4.24 2.41
CA LYS A 84 -26.78 -5.04 1.72
C LYS A 84 -27.53 -4.18 0.69
N SER A 85 -27.95 -2.97 1.04
CA SER A 85 -28.65 -2.07 0.11
C SER A 85 -27.79 -1.61 -1.07
N ALA A 86 -26.47 -1.46 -0.89
CA ALA A 86 -25.56 -1.17 -2.00
C ALA A 86 -25.43 -2.38 -2.93
N VAL A 87 -25.30 -3.59 -2.39
CA VAL A 87 -25.18 -4.83 -3.18
C VAL A 87 -26.51 -5.20 -3.86
N GLU A 88 -27.67 -5.03 -3.22
CA GLU A 88 -29.01 -5.19 -3.82
C GLU A 88 -29.20 -4.39 -5.11
N PHE A 89 -28.62 -3.19 -5.15
CA PHE A 89 -28.68 -2.32 -6.32
C PHE A 89 -27.85 -2.84 -7.51
N PHE A 90 -26.79 -3.61 -7.23
CA PHE A 90 -25.86 -4.13 -8.25
C PHE A 90 -26.03 -5.62 -8.56
N SER A 91 -26.57 -6.43 -7.64
CA SER A 91 -26.66 -7.88 -7.74
C SER A 91 -27.81 -8.34 -6.83
N GLY A 92 -28.93 -8.76 -7.40
CA GLY A 92 -30.21 -8.97 -6.70
C GLY A 92 -30.30 -10.09 -5.66
N ASP A 93 -29.24 -10.40 -4.90
CA ASP A 93 -29.26 -11.35 -3.79
C ASP A 93 -28.33 -10.93 -2.62
N THR A 94 -28.87 -10.87 -1.40
CA THR A 94 -28.33 -10.12 -0.25
C THR A 94 -27.46 -10.93 0.71
N ALA A 95 -27.58 -12.25 0.69
CA ALA A 95 -26.70 -13.16 1.44
C ALA A 95 -25.27 -13.21 0.84
N SER A 96 -25.04 -12.49 -0.27
CA SER A 96 -23.88 -12.70 -1.13
C SER A 96 -22.66 -11.83 -0.78
N ALA A 97 -22.81 -10.68 -0.11
CA ALA A 97 -21.72 -9.69 -0.02
C ALA A 97 -20.52 -10.14 0.84
N THR A 98 -20.76 -10.55 2.09
CA THR A 98 -19.69 -11.04 2.99
C THR A 98 -19.08 -12.35 2.47
N LEU A 99 -19.93 -13.21 1.92
CA LEU A 99 -19.57 -14.45 1.22
C LEU A 99 -18.62 -14.19 0.06
N ASN A 100 -18.97 -13.25 -0.81
CA ASN A 100 -18.16 -12.85 -1.95
C ASN A 100 -16.84 -12.24 -1.50
N LEU A 101 -16.83 -11.42 -0.44
CA LEU A 101 -15.60 -10.80 0.05
C LEU A 101 -14.61 -11.85 0.58
N ILE A 102 -15.05 -12.82 1.40
CA ILE A 102 -14.19 -13.91 1.88
C ILE A 102 -13.68 -14.76 0.70
N ALA A 103 -14.54 -15.04 -0.29
CA ALA A 103 -14.16 -15.77 -1.49
C ALA A 103 -13.16 -15.00 -2.36
N PHE A 104 -13.39 -13.70 -2.61
CA PHE A 104 -12.51 -12.84 -3.39
C PHE A 104 -11.17 -12.59 -2.70
N LEU A 105 -11.11 -12.59 -1.37
CA LEU A 105 -9.83 -12.59 -0.65
C LEU A 105 -9.09 -13.93 -0.79
N GLY A 106 -9.81 -15.02 -1.09
CA GLY A 106 -9.26 -16.38 -1.12
C GLY A 106 -9.09 -16.95 0.28
N LEU A 107 -10.02 -16.70 1.20
CA LEU A 107 -10.00 -17.24 2.57
C LEU A 107 -10.86 -18.50 2.73
N CYS A 108 -11.69 -18.83 1.75
CA CYS A 108 -12.40 -20.11 1.66
C CYS A 108 -12.55 -20.54 0.20
N LYS A 109 -12.76 -21.84 -0.02
CA LYS A 109 -13.22 -22.33 -1.32
C LYS A 109 -14.74 -22.44 -1.28
N VAL A 110 -15.43 -21.89 -2.27
CA VAL A 110 -16.88 -22.01 -2.36
C VAL A 110 -17.24 -23.41 -2.89
N ALA A 111 -18.06 -24.15 -2.14
CA ALA A 111 -18.56 -25.46 -2.56
C ALA A 111 -19.52 -25.33 -3.76
N GLY A 112 -19.43 -26.24 -4.75
CA GLY A 112 -20.33 -26.26 -5.91
C GLY A 112 -19.67 -26.32 -7.30
N GLY A 113 -18.36 -26.53 -7.39
CA GLY A 113 -17.66 -26.82 -8.67
C GLY A 113 -17.27 -25.61 -9.51
N LYS A 114 -17.67 -24.39 -9.12
CA LYS A 114 -17.07 -23.14 -9.60
C LYS A 114 -16.01 -22.68 -8.60
N THR A 115 -14.76 -23.07 -8.81
CA THR A 115 -13.64 -22.55 -8.02
C THR A 115 -13.43 -21.08 -8.39
N THR A 116 -13.91 -20.15 -7.57
CA THR A 116 -13.53 -18.74 -7.67
C THR A 116 -12.11 -18.61 -7.11
N LYS A 117 -11.15 -18.24 -7.96
CA LYS A 117 -9.76 -18.01 -7.56
C LYS A 117 -9.68 -16.66 -6.85
N GLY A 118 -9.29 -16.64 -5.58
CA GLY A 118 -9.24 -15.42 -4.78
C GLY A 118 -7.92 -14.66 -4.90
N LEU A 119 -7.80 -13.57 -4.16
CA LEU A 119 -6.61 -12.74 -4.10
C LEU A 119 -5.39 -13.55 -3.66
N ILE A 120 -5.50 -14.38 -2.62
CA ILE A 120 -4.41 -15.27 -2.19
C ILE A 120 -3.94 -16.17 -3.34
N ASP A 121 -4.86 -16.71 -4.15
CA ASP A 121 -4.50 -17.53 -5.32
C ASP A 121 -3.78 -16.70 -6.40
N LEU A 122 -4.25 -15.47 -6.65
CA LEU A 122 -3.63 -14.56 -7.61
C LEU A 122 -2.20 -14.19 -7.18
N ILE A 123 -1.99 -13.86 -5.90
CA ILE A 123 -0.67 -13.52 -5.35
C ILE A 123 0.28 -14.69 -5.52
N LYS A 124 -0.15 -15.90 -5.16
CA LYS A 124 0.65 -17.12 -5.30
C LYS A 124 0.94 -17.45 -6.76
N TRP A 125 -0.04 -17.26 -7.64
CA TRP A 125 0.14 -17.51 -9.06
C TRP A 125 1.12 -16.50 -9.66
N ILE A 126 1.02 -15.21 -9.38
CA ILE A 126 2.02 -14.24 -9.85
C ILE A 126 3.40 -14.56 -9.27
N GLY A 127 3.48 -14.83 -7.96
CA GLY A 127 4.72 -15.11 -7.26
C GLY A 127 5.71 -13.95 -7.39
N SER A 128 6.97 -14.27 -7.70
CA SER A 128 8.02 -13.27 -7.98
C SER A 128 8.10 -12.86 -9.46
N ARG A 129 7.13 -13.23 -10.30
CA ARG A 129 7.14 -12.99 -11.75
C ARG A 129 6.50 -11.66 -12.10
N LYS A 130 6.79 -11.15 -13.30
CA LYS A 130 6.19 -9.91 -13.83
C LYS A 130 5.08 -10.21 -14.82
N VAL A 131 3.93 -9.57 -14.62
CA VAL A 131 2.81 -9.63 -15.56
C VAL A 131 3.19 -8.95 -16.88
N LYS A 132 3.05 -9.67 -17.99
CA LYS A 132 3.37 -9.15 -19.34
C LYS A 132 2.18 -8.48 -20.01
N LYS A 133 0.99 -9.02 -19.80
CA LYS A 133 -0.24 -8.54 -20.44
C LYS A 133 -1.45 -8.84 -19.57
N ILE A 134 -2.40 -7.91 -19.58
CA ILE A 134 -3.73 -8.07 -18.98
C ILE A 134 -4.77 -7.85 -20.08
N GLN A 135 -5.76 -8.74 -20.17
CA GLN A 135 -6.84 -8.67 -21.15
C GLN A 135 -8.19 -8.82 -20.46
N ASN A 136 -9.07 -7.82 -20.65
CA ASN A 136 -10.46 -7.90 -20.17
C ASN A 136 -11.28 -8.84 -21.07
N LEU A 137 -12.09 -9.68 -20.44
CA LEU A 137 -13.02 -10.61 -21.10
C LEU A 137 -14.48 -10.12 -20.94
N PRO A 138 -15.44 -10.61 -21.76
CA PRO A 138 -16.82 -10.14 -21.75
C PRO A 138 -17.59 -10.34 -20.43
N ASP A 139 -17.23 -11.36 -19.64
CA ASP A 139 -17.97 -11.78 -18.44
C ASP A 139 -17.42 -11.15 -17.14
N SER A 140 -16.93 -9.91 -17.20
CA SER A 140 -16.22 -9.24 -16.08
C SER A 140 -14.97 -9.99 -15.57
N ASN A 141 -14.48 -10.97 -16.34
CA ASN A 141 -13.25 -11.68 -16.07
C ASN A 141 -12.06 -10.96 -16.70
N VAL A 142 -10.88 -11.20 -16.13
CA VAL A 142 -9.61 -10.66 -16.57
C VAL A 142 -8.63 -11.81 -16.75
N GLN A 143 -8.08 -11.94 -17.95
CA GLN A 143 -7.01 -12.88 -18.25
C GLN A 143 -5.65 -12.19 -18.09
N ILE A 144 -4.81 -12.76 -17.25
CA ILE A 144 -3.46 -12.30 -16.97
C ILE A 144 -2.49 -13.24 -17.67
N PHE A 145 -1.48 -12.70 -18.34
CA PHE A 145 -0.44 -13.45 -19.02
C PHE A 145 0.91 -13.22 -18.36
N ILE A 146 1.59 -14.32 -18.00
CA ILE A 146 2.96 -14.34 -17.50
C ILE A 146 3.72 -15.36 -18.32
N ASP A 147 4.76 -14.92 -19.01
CA ASP A 147 5.51 -15.77 -19.95
C ASP A 147 4.58 -16.46 -20.97
N ASP A 148 4.60 -17.80 -21.02
CA ASP A 148 3.76 -18.61 -21.91
C ASP A 148 2.49 -19.13 -21.21
N GLU A 149 2.26 -18.72 -19.96
CA GLU A 149 1.12 -19.11 -19.14
C GLU A 149 0.09 -17.98 -19.09
N SER A 150 -1.18 -18.36 -18.91
CA SER A 150 -2.24 -17.40 -18.63
C SER A 150 -3.22 -17.96 -17.62
N GLU A 151 -3.74 -17.10 -16.78
CA GLU A 151 -4.81 -17.43 -15.85
C GLU A 151 -5.93 -16.40 -15.86
N VAL A 152 -7.13 -16.85 -15.53
CA VAL A 152 -8.34 -16.02 -15.51
C VAL A 152 -8.78 -15.81 -14.07
N PHE A 153 -9.03 -14.56 -13.73
CA PHE A 153 -9.56 -14.12 -12.44
C PHE A 153 -10.73 -13.16 -12.65
N GLU A 154 -11.61 -13.05 -11.66
CA GLU A 154 -12.66 -12.03 -11.66
C GLU A 154 -12.05 -10.65 -11.50
N LYS A 155 -12.67 -9.63 -12.11
CA LYS A 155 -12.18 -8.24 -12.07
C LYS A 155 -12.02 -7.72 -10.64
N GLU A 156 -12.92 -8.13 -9.75
CA GLU A 156 -12.93 -7.80 -8.33
C GLU A 156 -11.61 -8.22 -7.66
N VAL A 157 -11.11 -9.41 -7.99
CA VAL A 157 -9.82 -9.93 -7.47
C VAL A 157 -8.65 -9.08 -7.99
N ILE A 158 -8.74 -8.58 -9.22
CA ILE A 158 -7.72 -7.68 -9.79
C ILE A 158 -7.74 -6.31 -9.08
N GLU A 159 -8.92 -5.76 -8.79
CA GLU A 159 -9.04 -4.49 -8.06
C GLU A 159 -8.52 -4.63 -6.63
N LEU A 160 -8.80 -5.74 -5.95
CA LEU A 160 -8.19 -6.04 -4.64
C LEU A 160 -6.66 -6.13 -4.73
N TYR A 161 -6.11 -6.79 -5.77
CA TYR A 161 -4.66 -6.89 -5.94
C TYR A 161 -3.96 -5.53 -6.07
N LYS A 162 -4.62 -4.55 -6.70
CA LYS A 162 -4.07 -3.19 -6.87
C LYS A 162 -4.10 -2.35 -5.59
N ASN A 163 -4.88 -2.73 -4.58
CA ASN A 163 -4.96 -1.98 -3.33
C ASN A 163 -3.71 -2.25 -2.48
N TYR A 164 -2.80 -1.27 -2.41
CA TYR A 164 -1.58 -1.34 -1.62
C TYR A 164 -1.85 -1.58 -0.12
N LYS A 165 -2.80 -0.86 0.48
CA LYS A 165 -3.11 -0.97 1.92
C LYS A 165 -3.65 -2.36 2.26
N LEU A 166 -4.53 -2.91 1.41
CA LEU A 166 -5.01 -4.27 1.53
C LEU A 166 -3.85 -5.29 1.43
N ARG A 167 -2.97 -5.10 0.45
CA ARG A 167 -1.81 -5.96 0.24
C ARG A 167 -0.82 -5.89 1.41
N GLU A 168 -0.62 -4.71 1.99
CA GLU A 168 0.20 -4.47 3.19
C GLU A 168 -0.43 -5.14 4.42
N ALA A 169 -1.74 -5.02 4.60
CA ALA A 169 -2.45 -5.73 5.66
C ALA A 169 -2.35 -7.27 5.51
N LEU A 170 -2.46 -7.80 4.28
CA LEU A 170 -2.24 -9.23 4.04
C LEU A 170 -0.81 -9.68 4.32
N GLN A 171 0.20 -8.83 4.08
CA GLN A 171 1.58 -9.10 4.47
C GLN A 171 1.69 -9.31 5.99
N GLU A 172 1.05 -8.44 6.78
CA GLU A 172 1.05 -8.54 8.24
C GLU A 172 0.27 -9.76 8.77
N VAL A 173 -0.78 -10.20 8.06
CA VAL A 173 -1.52 -11.42 8.39
C VAL A 173 -0.74 -12.69 8.01
N ILE A 174 -0.07 -12.71 6.86
CA ILE A 174 0.46 -13.95 6.28
C ILE A 174 1.99 -14.00 6.36
N ALA A 175 2.68 -13.02 5.77
CA ALA A 175 4.13 -13.07 5.66
C ALA A 175 4.84 -12.91 7.01
N LYS A 176 4.41 -11.93 7.83
CA LYS A 176 5.06 -11.63 9.11
C LYS A 176 5.05 -12.78 10.13
N PRO A 177 3.92 -13.49 10.35
CA PRO A 177 3.95 -14.68 11.20
C PRO A 177 4.85 -15.79 10.64
N LEU A 178 4.87 -15.99 9.31
CA LEU A 178 5.69 -17.01 8.67
C LEU A 178 7.21 -16.73 8.71
N GLU A 179 7.63 -15.47 8.95
CA GLU A 179 9.05 -15.15 9.21
C GLU A 179 9.55 -15.80 10.51
N LYS A 180 8.65 -16.05 11.48
CA LYS A 180 9.02 -16.51 12.82
C LYS A 180 9.53 -17.94 12.80
N GLU A 181 10.54 -18.22 13.61
CA GLU A 181 11.11 -19.56 13.72
C GLU A 181 10.05 -20.54 14.25
N GLY A 182 9.95 -21.71 13.60
CA GLY A 182 8.97 -22.74 13.96
C GLY A 182 7.52 -22.46 13.55
N ILE A 183 7.24 -21.41 12.77
CA ILE A 183 5.95 -21.22 12.07
C ILE A 183 6.18 -21.45 10.57
N ASP A 184 5.50 -22.44 10.02
CA ASP A 184 5.78 -23.00 8.71
C ASP A 184 4.65 -22.79 7.70
N SER A 185 3.41 -22.62 8.17
CA SER A 185 2.29 -22.35 7.28
C SER A 185 1.18 -21.51 7.89
N PHE A 186 0.50 -20.80 7.00
CA PHE A 186 -0.78 -20.13 7.21
C PHE A 186 -1.83 -20.88 6.41
N ALA A 187 -3.01 -21.08 6.96
CA ALA A 187 -4.15 -21.62 6.23
C ALA A 187 -5.46 -20.93 6.60
N ALA A 188 -6.38 -20.88 5.66
CA ALA A 188 -7.74 -20.41 5.88
C ALA A 188 -8.75 -21.42 5.32
N THR A 189 -9.87 -21.58 6.01
CA THR A 189 -10.96 -22.49 5.62
C THR A 189 -12.32 -21.90 5.98
N GLY A 190 -13.35 -22.29 5.25
CA GLY A 190 -14.73 -21.97 5.60
C GLY A 190 -15.24 -22.84 6.76
N ASP A 191 -16.54 -22.76 7.05
CA ASP A 191 -17.19 -23.53 8.12
C ASP A 191 -17.18 -25.06 7.86
N ASP A 192 -16.85 -25.50 6.64
CA ASP A 192 -16.75 -26.92 6.28
C ASP A 192 -15.55 -27.62 6.96
N GLY A 193 -14.46 -26.90 7.24
CA GLY A 193 -13.22 -27.45 7.78
C GLY A 193 -12.55 -28.50 6.90
N GLU A 194 -12.98 -28.66 5.64
CA GLU A 194 -12.51 -29.69 4.71
C GLU A 194 -11.62 -29.09 3.62
N THR A 195 -11.86 -27.82 3.24
CA THR A 195 -11.10 -27.16 2.18
C THR A 195 -10.25 -26.03 2.71
N PHE A 196 -8.92 -26.21 2.62
CA PHE A 196 -7.95 -25.20 3.04
C PHE A 196 -7.33 -24.50 1.84
N ILE A 197 -7.17 -23.18 1.99
CA ILE A 197 -6.22 -22.38 1.21
C ILE A 197 -5.02 -22.19 2.12
N SER A 198 -3.85 -22.65 1.69
CA SER A 198 -2.62 -22.57 2.48
C SER A 198 -1.53 -21.77 1.78
N VAL A 199 -0.70 -21.14 2.60
CA VAL A 199 0.53 -20.45 2.22
C VAL A 199 1.65 -21.05 3.06
N THR A 200 2.66 -21.61 2.40
CA THR A 200 3.86 -22.13 3.08
C THR A 200 4.84 -21.00 3.35
N LYS A 201 5.76 -21.22 4.29
CA LYS A 201 6.87 -20.29 4.57
C LYS A 201 7.68 -19.91 3.33
N SER A 202 7.92 -20.86 2.41
CA SER A 202 8.60 -20.60 1.14
C SER A 202 7.83 -19.69 0.18
N GLN A 203 6.51 -19.55 0.36
CA GLN A 203 5.63 -18.68 -0.43
C GLN A 203 5.37 -17.34 0.25
N ALA A 204 5.76 -17.16 1.51
CA ALA A 204 5.57 -15.93 2.27
C ALA A 204 6.11 -14.70 1.53
N ASN A 205 7.23 -14.86 0.83
CA ASN A 205 7.87 -13.78 0.08
C ASN A 205 6.98 -13.15 -1.02
N PHE A 206 5.96 -13.87 -1.51
CA PHE A 206 5.05 -13.35 -2.54
C PHE A 206 4.05 -12.30 -1.99
N PHE A 207 3.89 -12.28 -0.67
CA PHE A 207 2.95 -11.39 0.01
C PHE A 207 3.57 -10.05 0.39
N TYR A 208 4.90 -9.92 0.40
CA TYR A 208 5.51 -8.61 0.61
C TYR A 208 5.11 -7.63 -0.47
N VAL A 209 4.89 -6.41 -0.02
CA VAL A 209 4.58 -5.30 -0.91
C VAL A 209 5.73 -4.34 -0.84
N GLU A 210 6.43 -4.21 -1.96
CA GLU A 210 7.30 -3.06 -2.14
C GLU A 210 6.39 -1.86 -2.30
N ARG A 211 6.56 -0.87 -1.42
CA ARG A 211 5.98 0.44 -1.63
C ARG A 211 6.50 0.90 -2.99
N LEU A 212 5.62 1.06 -3.97
CA LEU A 212 6.00 1.59 -5.28
C LEU A 212 6.83 2.84 -5.02
N ASP A 213 8.09 2.80 -5.43
CA ASP A 213 8.96 3.96 -5.41
C ASP A 213 8.19 5.14 -6.01
N ASP A 214 8.35 6.29 -5.38
CA ASP A 214 7.79 7.57 -5.81
C ASP A 214 7.80 7.66 -7.36
N SER A 215 6.63 7.63 -8.00
CA SER A 215 6.61 7.57 -9.46
C SER A 215 6.80 8.98 -10.02
N ILE A 216 7.88 9.18 -10.78
CA ILE A 216 8.18 10.47 -11.39
C ILE A 216 7.09 10.81 -12.41
N LEU A 217 6.40 11.92 -12.16
CA LEU A 217 5.39 12.49 -13.06
C LEU A 217 6.03 13.42 -14.09
N SER A 218 6.99 14.23 -13.64
CA SER A 218 7.70 15.18 -14.48
C SER A 218 9.09 15.47 -13.93
N GLU A 219 10.02 15.73 -14.83
CA GLU A 219 11.36 16.18 -14.50
C GLU A 219 11.76 17.26 -15.51
N SER A 220 12.21 18.41 -15.01
CA SER A 220 12.66 19.51 -15.86
C SER A 220 13.77 20.29 -15.18
N THR A 221 14.62 20.95 -15.97
CA THR A 221 15.64 21.88 -15.46
C THR A 221 15.33 23.27 -16.00
N VAL A 222 15.20 24.24 -15.11
CA VAL A 222 14.84 25.63 -15.46
C VAL A 222 15.84 26.61 -14.85
N GLU A 223 16.19 27.65 -15.60
CA GLU A 223 16.99 28.74 -15.05
C GLU A 223 16.12 29.60 -14.12
N LYS A 224 16.55 29.80 -12.86
CA LYS A 224 15.86 30.65 -11.88
C LYS A 224 16.82 31.47 -11.04
N ALA A 225 16.38 32.68 -10.68
CA ALA A 225 16.99 33.45 -9.59
C ALA A 225 16.34 33.04 -8.26
N LEU A 226 17.15 32.58 -7.31
CA LEU A 226 16.72 32.10 -6.01
C LEU A 226 17.32 32.98 -4.90
N GLN A 227 16.47 33.54 -4.06
CA GLN A 227 16.89 34.24 -2.85
C GLN A 227 17.26 33.23 -1.76
N ILE A 228 18.43 33.40 -1.15
CA ILE A 228 18.87 32.58 -0.02
C ILE A 228 18.13 33.02 1.25
N ILE A 229 17.36 32.11 1.84
CA ILE A 229 16.65 32.33 3.11
C ILE A 229 17.43 31.73 4.29
N SER A 230 17.96 30.52 4.13
CA SER A 230 18.78 29.84 5.14
C SER A 230 19.80 28.91 4.48
N ILE A 231 21.02 28.93 5.00
CA ILE A 231 22.14 28.12 4.54
C ILE A 231 22.36 26.94 5.49
N SER A 232 22.75 25.78 4.96
CA SER A 232 23.23 24.65 5.77
C SER A 232 24.56 24.14 5.23
N PHE A 233 25.60 24.13 6.07
CA PHE A 233 26.96 23.71 5.68
C PHE A 233 27.25 22.24 6.00
N HIS A 234 26.27 21.48 6.50
CA HIS A 234 26.45 20.04 6.70
C HIS A 234 26.15 19.30 5.40
N GLU A 235 27.02 18.36 5.06
CA GLU A 235 26.87 17.50 3.88
C GLU A 235 25.54 16.74 3.93
N GLY A 236 24.79 16.73 2.82
CA GLY A 236 23.44 16.14 2.73
C GLY A 236 22.30 17.02 3.26
N ASN A 237 22.57 18.17 3.88
CA ASN A 237 21.51 19.09 4.28
C ASN A 237 21.07 20.02 3.15
N LYS A 238 19.78 20.37 3.15
CA LYS A 238 19.18 21.25 2.13
C LYS A 238 19.18 22.71 2.58
N TRP A 239 19.44 23.60 1.62
CA TRP A 239 19.33 25.05 1.81
C TRP A 239 17.89 25.48 1.60
N ARG A 240 17.49 26.57 2.26
CA ARG A 240 16.15 27.15 2.09
C ARG A 240 16.23 28.34 1.14
N PHE A 241 15.42 28.29 0.09
CA PHE A 241 15.34 29.32 -0.93
C PHE A 241 13.91 29.87 -1.07
N SER A 242 13.80 31.05 -1.67
CA SER A 242 12.56 31.58 -2.24
C SER A 242 12.82 31.97 -3.69
N ASP A 243 11.85 31.71 -4.56
CA ASP A 243 11.84 32.13 -5.96
C ASP A 243 10.96 33.38 -6.19
N GLY A 244 10.61 34.08 -5.11
CA GLY A 244 9.68 35.23 -5.13
C GLY A 244 8.21 34.85 -4.95
N SER A 245 7.87 33.56 -4.89
CA SER A 245 6.53 33.12 -4.49
C SER A 245 6.31 33.27 -2.97
N SER A 246 5.05 33.13 -2.54
CA SER A 246 4.66 33.26 -1.13
C SER A 246 5.26 32.19 -0.20
N THR A 247 5.82 31.12 -0.75
CA THR A 247 6.35 29.98 0.01
C THR A 247 7.82 29.73 -0.29
N SER A 248 8.66 29.67 0.75
CA SER A 248 10.03 29.16 0.63
C SER A 248 10.05 27.64 0.47
N PHE A 249 11.08 27.10 -0.19
CA PHE A 249 11.27 25.65 -0.35
C PHE A 249 12.70 25.24 0.04
N LEU A 250 12.88 23.95 0.30
CA LEU A 250 14.19 23.34 0.54
C LEU A 250 14.74 22.78 -0.78
N ALA A 251 15.98 23.08 -1.09
CA ALA A 251 16.69 22.52 -2.23
C ALA A 251 18.07 22.02 -1.82
N GLU A 252 18.48 20.91 -2.42
CA GLU A 252 19.84 20.41 -2.33
C GLU A 252 20.71 21.10 -3.37
N ILE A 253 21.97 21.38 -3.05
CA ILE A 253 22.94 21.89 -4.04
C ILE A 253 23.85 20.74 -4.40
N THR A 254 23.82 20.32 -5.66
CA THR A 254 24.65 19.22 -6.18
C THR A 254 25.77 19.72 -7.09
N ASP A 255 25.89 21.04 -7.28
CA ASP A 255 27.00 21.65 -8.01
C ASP A 255 28.30 21.54 -7.19
N GLN A 256 29.07 20.49 -7.45
CA GLN A 256 30.33 20.23 -6.76
C GLN A 256 31.33 21.37 -6.93
N LYS A 257 31.33 22.05 -8.08
CA LYS A 257 32.26 23.18 -8.30
C LYS A 257 31.91 24.31 -7.35
N PHE A 258 30.64 24.66 -7.24
CA PHE A 258 30.17 25.70 -6.31
C PHE A 258 30.43 25.32 -4.85
N LEU A 259 30.15 24.07 -4.45
CA LEU A 259 30.43 23.59 -3.09
C LEU A 259 31.92 23.69 -2.76
N ASN A 260 32.80 23.29 -3.68
CA ASN A 260 34.25 23.41 -3.48
C ASN A 260 34.69 24.88 -3.30
N GLU A 261 34.09 25.84 -4.00
CA GLU A 261 34.39 27.28 -3.81
C GLU A 261 33.95 27.79 -2.42
N ILE A 262 32.89 27.22 -1.84
CA ILE A 262 32.49 27.49 -0.45
C ILE A 262 33.53 26.92 0.52
N ASP A 263 33.93 25.67 0.34
CA ASP A 263 34.88 25.00 1.22
C ASP A 263 36.27 25.65 1.21
N LEU A 264 36.67 26.20 0.06
CA LEU A 264 37.88 26.99 -0.11
C LEU A 264 37.76 28.45 0.39
N MET A 265 36.60 28.85 0.93
CA MET A 265 36.30 30.20 1.42
C MET A 265 36.40 31.30 0.35
N ASN A 266 36.19 30.97 -0.92
CA ASN A 266 36.22 31.92 -2.03
C ASN A 266 34.89 32.68 -2.19
N LEU A 267 33.83 32.24 -1.52
CA LEU A 267 32.49 32.83 -1.57
C LEU A 267 32.09 33.37 -0.20
N ASN A 268 31.41 34.52 -0.20
CA ASN A 268 30.84 35.13 0.99
C ASN A 268 29.34 35.33 0.78
N PHE A 269 28.53 34.97 1.78
CA PHE A 269 27.07 35.14 1.72
C PHE A 269 26.61 36.23 2.68
N SER A 270 25.76 37.13 2.18
CA SER A 270 25.07 38.17 2.96
C SER A 270 23.55 37.95 2.93
N LYS A 271 22.86 38.51 3.92
CA LYS A 271 21.39 38.46 3.97
C LYS A 271 20.80 39.08 2.71
N GLY A 272 19.99 38.31 1.99
CA GLY A 272 19.31 38.76 0.78
C GLY A 272 20.09 38.53 -0.52
N ASP A 273 21.27 37.89 -0.46
CA ASP A 273 21.94 37.40 -1.64
C ASP A 273 21.04 36.42 -2.42
N MET A 274 21.18 36.45 -3.74
CA MET A 274 20.48 35.55 -4.65
C MET A 274 21.49 34.74 -5.47
N LEU A 275 21.06 33.59 -5.97
CA LEU A 275 21.80 32.77 -6.91
C LEU A 275 20.99 32.67 -8.21
N LEU A 276 21.60 32.95 -9.35
CA LEU A 276 21.09 32.48 -10.63
C LEU A 276 21.56 31.04 -10.82
N VAL A 277 20.64 30.11 -10.98
CA VAL A 277 20.91 28.68 -10.99
C VAL A 277 20.17 27.97 -12.11
N ASP A 278 20.68 26.82 -12.50
CA ASP A 278 19.87 25.77 -13.12
C ASP A 278 19.24 24.93 -12.01
N LEU A 279 17.92 25.04 -11.88
CA LEU A 279 17.12 24.35 -10.88
C LEU A 279 16.45 23.15 -11.53
N LYS A 280 16.84 21.94 -11.12
CA LYS A 280 16.14 20.71 -11.45
C LYS A 280 14.93 20.57 -10.53
N VAL A 281 13.77 20.37 -11.15
CA VAL A 281 12.47 20.20 -10.49
C VAL A 281 11.90 18.84 -10.87
N THR A 282 11.74 17.97 -9.89
CA THR A 282 11.17 16.63 -10.07
C THR A 282 9.85 16.55 -9.31
N GLN A 283 8.76 16.31 -10.03
CA GLN A 283 7.45 16.02 -9.43
C GLN A 283 7.22 14.51 -9.42
N TYR A 284 6.74 13.99 -8.31
CA TYR A 284 6.49 12.57 -8.15
C TYR A 284 5.23 12.30 -7.33
N MET A 285 4.59 11.16 -7.59
CA MET A 285 3.51 10.65 -6.75
C MET A 285 4.12 9.95 -5.55
N SER A 286 3.80 10.47 -4.36
CA SER A 286 4.13 9.85 -3.08
C SER A 286 2.83 9.46 -2.38
N GLY A 287 2.47 8.18 -2.46
CA GLY A 287 1.13 7.72 -2.12
C GLY A 287 0.07 8.35 -3.04
N GLU A 288 -0.89 9.07 -2.46
CA GLU A 288 -1.97 9.78 -3.19
C GLU A 288 -1.66 11.27 -3.44
N SER A 289 -0.47 11.75 -3.03
CA SER A 289 -0.12 13.18 -3.10
C SER A 289 1.02 13.44 -4.08
N ILE A 290 0.94 14.56 -4.80
CA ILE A 290 2.05 15.06 -5.62
C ILE A 290 3.03 15.80 -4.69
N LYS A 291 4.29 15.36 -4.71
CA LYS A 291 5.40 16.08 -4.08
C LYS A 291 6.33 16.63 -5.15
N THR A 292 7.08 17.66 -4.77
CA THR A 292 8.09 18.30 -5.63
C THR A 292 9.43 18.32 -4.90
N LEU A 293 10.47 17.85 -5.58
CA LEU A 293 11.87 17.93 -5.15
C LEU A 293 12.58 19.01 -5.97
N TYR A 294 13.45 19.77 -5.29
CA TYR A 294 14.26 20.82 -5.89
C TYR A 294 15.74 20.52 -5.69
N GLU A 295 16.52 20.59 -6.77
CA GLU A 295 17.96 20.41 -6.77
C GLU A 295 18.63 21.53 -7.59
N VAL A 296 19.55 22.26 -6.98
CA VAL A 296 20.42 23.23 -7.65
C VAL A 296 21.57 22.47 -8.28
N VAL A 297 21.44 22.15 -9.57
CA VAL A 297 22.42 21.34 -10.31
C VAL A 297 23.59 22.16 -10.83
N HIS A 298 23.38 23.47 -11.03
CA HIS A 298 24.44 24.39 -11.41
C HIS A 298 24.20 25.80 -10.89
N VAL A 299 25.21 26.43 -10.29
CA VAL A 299 25.18 27.84 -9.88
C VAL A 299 25.91 28.69 -10.90
N LYS A 300 25.15 29.52 -11.63
CA LYS A 300 25.68 30.37 -12.72
C LYS A 300 26.34 31.64 -12.20
N LYS A 301 25.69 32.32 -11.24
CA LYS A 301 26.24 33.53 -10.62
C LYS A 301 25.58 33.83 -9.27
N GLN A 302 26.35 34.39 -8.35
CA GLN A 302 25.83 35.06 -7.16
C GLN A 302 25.45 36.50 -7.52
N ILE A 303 24.27 36.93 -7.09
CA ILE A 303 23.71 38.27 -7.29
C ILE A 303 23.58 38.92 -5.93
N ASN A 304 24.18 40.10 -5.77
CA ASN A 304 24.02 40.92 -4.56
C ASN A 304 23.25 42.19 -4.92
N PRO A 305 21.91 42.21 -4.74
CA PRO A 305 21.07 43.32 -5.14
C PRO A 305 21.34 44.61 -4.34
N GLN A 306 21.96 44.52 -3.16
CA GLN A 306 22.27 45.71 -2.34
C GLN A 306 23.57 46.40 -2.74
N ARG A 307 24.42 45.76 -3.55
CA ARG A 307 25.71 46.30 -4.02
C ARG A 307 25.74 46.60 -5.52
N GLN A 308 24.66 46.33 -6.23
CA GLN A 308 24.55 46.54 -7.67
C GLN A 308 23.59 47.71 -7.93
N ILE A 309 24.11 48.76 -8.57
CA ILE A 309 23.29 49.81 -9.19
C ILE A 309 23.23 49.44 -10.66
N ASP A 310 22.02 49.26 -11.20
CA ASP A 310 21.84 49.08 -12.64
C ASP A 310 22.32 50.34 -13.36
N PHE A 311 23.13 50.15 -14.41
CA PHE A 311 23.44 51.25 -15.32
C PHE A 311 22.15 51.64 -16.05
N PRO A 312 21.74 52.92 -16.04
CA PRO A 312 20.56 53.34 -16.76
C PRO A 312 20.84 53.24 -18.26
N PHE A 313 20.21 52.26 -18.93
CA PHE A 313 20.12 52.22 -20.39
C PHE A 313 18.84 52.96 -20.83
N GLU A 314 18.96 53.75 -21.91
CA GLU A 314 17.83 54.30 -22.68
C GLU A 314 17.10 53.21 -23.46
#